data_AF-A0A2V5MZ47-F1
#
_entry.id   AF-A0A2V5MZ47-F1
#
_cell.length_a   1.000
_cell.length_b   1.000
_cell.length_c   1.000
_cell.angle_alpha   90.00
_cell.angle_beta   90.00
_cell.angle_gamma   90.00
#
_symmetry.space_group_name_H-M   'P 1'
#
loop_
_entity.id
_entity.type
_entity.pdbx_description
1 polymer ?
#
loop_
_entity_poly.entity_id
_entity_poly.type
_entity_poly.pdbx_seq_one_letter_code
_entity_poly.pdbx_strand_id
1 'polypeptide(L)' 'MQAGVYRKVAVSGRGKGGGMGELYLFINLSRDHYGKGPDLVTYVPLRIEPEWAGTLRHCYLPRADFERMFEYVGEGLP' A
#
# COMPACT_ATOMS: atom_id res chain seq x y z
N MET A 1 -4.43 -11.13 4.92
CA MET A 1 -3.30 -10.53 4.18
C MET A 1 -2.00 -11.12 4.69
N GLN A 2 -1.05 -11.38 3.80
CA GLN A 2 0.28 -11.87 4.14
C GLN A 2 1.24 -10.69 4.33
N ALA A 3 2.23 -10.83 5.23
CA ALA A 3 3.27 -9.82 5.35
C ALA A 3 4.23 -9.92 4.15
N GLY A 4 4.67 -8.79 3.61
CA GLY A 4 5.60 -8.76 2.48
C GLY A 4 5.22 -7.78 1.39
N VAL A 5 5.66 -8.09 0.17
CA VAL A 5 5.56 -7.21 -0.99
C VAL A 5 4.29 -7.50 -1.78
N TYR A 6 3.66 -6.42 -2.22
CA TYR A 6 2.46 -6.43 -3.04
C TYR A 6 2.68 -5.63 -4.31
N ARG A 7 2.06 -6.07 -5.40
CA ARG A 7 2.04 -5.39 -6.69
C ARG A 7 0.69 -4.74 -6.92
N LYS A 8 0.68 -3.49 -7.40
CA LYS A 8 -0.55 -2.81 -7.80
C LYS A 8 -1.08 -3.39 -9.11
N VAL A 9 -2.29 -3.92 -9.10
CA VAL A 9 -2.95 -4.59 -10.26
C VAL A 9 -4.17 -3.81 -10.78
N ALA A 10 -4.64 -2.79 -10.07
CA ALA A 10 -5.74 -1.93 -10.50
C ALA A 10 -5.51 -0.45 -10.16
N VAL A 11 -6.15 0.44 -10.94
CA VAL A 11 -6.04 1.90 -10.76
C VAL A 11 -7.11 2.38 -9.77
N SER A 12 -6.72 3.22 -8.80
CA SER A 12 -7.70 3.95 -7.99
C SER A 12 -8.29 5.10 -8.80
N GLY A 13 -9.61 5.26 -8.81
CA GLY A 13 -10.29 6.39 -9.48
C GLY A 13 -9.98 7.78 -8.88
N ARG A 14 -9.14 7.85 -7.83
CA ARG A 14 -8.66 9.09 -7.20
C ARG A 14 -7.14 9.04 -7.07
N GLY A 15 -6.45 9.96 -7.75
CA GLY A 15 -5.06 10.36 -7.47
C GLY A 15 -3.99 9.92 -8.48
N LYS A 16 -3.01 10.82 -8.74
CA LYS A 16 -1.79 10.62 -9.56
C LYS A 16 -0.73 9.75 -8.85
N GLY A 17 -1.14 8.68 -8.17
CA GLY A 17 -0.27 7.91 -7.28
C GLY A 17 0.04 6.52 -7.80
N GLY A 18 1.08 6.40 -8.64
CA GLY A 18 1.72 5.14 -9.01
C GLY A 18 1.07 4.34 -10.15
N GLY A 19 1.89 3.84 -11.07
CA GLY A 19 1.48 3.00 -12.20
C GLY A 19 1.07 1.58 -11.80
N MET A 20 0.34 0.89 -12.67
CA MET A 20 0.15 -0.56 -12.54
C MET A 20 1.49 -1.27 -12.59
N GLY A 21 1.65 -2.36 -11.84
CA GLY A 21 2.87 -3.14 -11.76
C GLY A 21 3.88 -2.68 -10.70
N GLU A 22 3.70 -1.49 -10.12
CA GLU A 22 4.58 -1.00 -9.05
C GLU A 22 4.45 -1.83 -7.78
N LEU A 23 5.56 -1.90 -7.03
CA LEU A 23 5.70 -2.68 -5.81
C LEU A 23 5.53 -1.82 -4.55
N TYR A 24 4.94 -2.42 -3.54
CA TYR A 24 4.60 -1.80 -2.27
C TYR A 24 4.87 -2.80 -1.14
N LEU A 25 5.41 -2.34 -0.02
CA LEU A 25 5.60 -3.17 1.17
C LEU A 25 4.42 -2.98 2.11
N PHE A 26 3.78 -4.08 2.48
CA PHE A 26 2.80 -4.11 3.56
C PHE A 26 3.51 -3.89 4.90
N ILE A 27 3.01 -2.95 5.70
CA ILE A 27 3.53 -2.67 7.04
C ILE A 27 2.65 -3.31 8.10
N ASN A 28 1.36 -2.93 8.16
CA ASN A 28 0.43 -3.45 9.16
C ASN A 28 -1.03 -3.22 8.79
N LEU A 29 -1.91 -3.94 9.49
CA LEU A 29 -3.31 -3.57 9.62
C LEU A 29 -3.47 -2.57 10.77
N SER A 30 -4.27 -1.54 10.55
CA SER A 30 -4.60 -0.53 11.56
C SER A 30 -6.12 -0.35 11.64
N ARG A 31 -6.58 0.14 12.79
CA ARG A 31 -7.98 0.45 13.08
C ARG A 31 -8.02 1.87 13.60
N ASP A 32 -9.12 2.57 13.38
CA ASP A 32 -9.29 3.85 14.06
C ASP A 32 -9.39 3.65 15.57
N HIS A 33 -9.01 4.68 16.32
CA HIS A 33 -8.95 4.62 17.80
C HIS A 33 -10.28 4.20 18.44
N TYR A 34 -11.41 4.49 17.79
CA TYR A 34 -12.75 4.21 18.30
C TYR A 34 -13.40 2.98 17.65
N GLY A 35 -12.72 2.31 16.72
CA GLY A 35 -13.23 1.13 16.00
C GLY A 35 -14.49 1.37 15.18
N LYS A 36 -14.78 2.61 14.77
CA LYS A 36 -15.98 2.98 14.01
C LYS A 36 -15.75 3.00 12.50
N GLY A 37 -14.50 3.12 12.09
CA GLY A 37 -14.07 3.15 10.70
C GLY A 37 -13.75 1.75 10.15
N PRO A 38 -13.50 1.64 8.84
CA PRO A 38 -13.01 0.40 8.26
C PRO A 38 -11.60 0.10 8.77
N ASP A 39 -11.25 -1.19 8.80
CA ASP A 39 -9.85 -1.61 8.90
C ASP A 39 -9.05 -0.95 7.78
N LEU A 40 -7.89 -0.39 8.12
CA LEU A 40 -6.97 0.25 7.21
C LEU A 40 -5.74 -0.64 7.00
N VAL A 41 -5.19 -0.59 5.80
CA VAL A 41 -3.87 -1.15 5.50
C VAL A 41 -2.90 0.01 5.44
N THR A 42 -1.80 -0.10 6.19
CA THR A 42 -0.66 0.80 6.07
C THR A 42 0.42 0.12 5.24
N TYR A 43 0.96 0.85 4.26
CA TYR A 43 1.92 0.33 3.30
C TYR A 43 2.85 1.44 2.82
N VAL A 44 4.00 1.08 2.24
CA VAL A 44 4.95 2.03 1.65
C VAL A 44 5.22 1.66 0.19
N PRO A 45 5.24 2.63 -0.75
CA PRO A 45 5.71 2.38 -2.10
C PRO A 45 7.21 2.05 -2.10
N LEU A 46 7.60 1.01 -2.83
CA LEU A 46 8.99 0.57 -2.95
C LEU A 46 9.64 1.21 -4.18
N ARG A 47 9.79 2.53 -4.13
CA ARG A 47 10.45 3.33 -5.17
C ARG A 47 11.09 4.57 -4.57
N ILE A 48 12.03 5.15 -5.31
CA ILE A 48 12.69 6.39 -4.94
C ILE A 48 12.04 7.51 -5.76
N GLU A 49 11.46 8.48 -5.07
CA GLU A 49 10.93 9.69 -5.67
C GLU A 49 11.74 10.88 -5.16
N PRO A 50 12.29 11.75 -6.05
CA PRO A 50 13.09 12.90 -5.64
C PRO A 50 12.39 13.81 -4.64
N GLU A 51 11.07 13.99 -4.77
CA GLU A 51 10.29 14.85 -3.88
C GLU A 51 10.11 14.29 -2.46
N TRP A 52 10.51 13.03 -2.20
CA TRP A 52 10.50 12.46 -0.85
C TRP A 52 11.80 12.73 -0.09
N ALA A 53 12.80 13.37 -0.70
CA ALA A 53 14.04 13.79 -0.03
C ALA A 53 14.73 12.66 0.79
N GLY A 54 14.73 11.43 0.25
CA GLY A 54 15.33 10.27 0.91
C GLY A 54 14.49 9.65 2.04
N THR A 55 13.23 10.06 2.19
CA THR A 55 12.31 9.52 3.19
C THR A 55 11.34 8.48 2.60
N LEU A 56 10.81 7.61 3.46
CA LEU A 56 9.72 6.70 3.11
C LEU A 56 8.37 7.39 3.30
N ARG A 57 7.46 7.22 2.34
CA ARG A 57 6.10 7.76 2.42
C ARG A 57 5.11 6.69 2.81
N HIS A 58 4.71 6.69 4.08
CA HIS A 58 3.60 5.86 4.55
C HIS A 58 2.30 6.27 3.88
N CYS A 59 1.61 5.28 3.34
CA CYS A 59 0.31 5.40 2.71
C CYS A 59 -0.68 4.52 3.47
N TYR A 60 -1.96 4.88 3.40
CA TYR A 60 -3.03 4.10 4.00
C TYR A 60 -4.27 4.12 3.13
N LEU A 61 -5.01 3.01 3.13
CA LEU A 61 -6.32 2.90 2.50
C LEU A 61 -7.16 1.80 3.16
N PRO A 62 -8.50 1.82 2.99
CA PRO A 62 -9.36 0.77 3.53
C PRO A 62 -8.94 -0.60 3.04
N ARG A 63 -8.94 -1.60 3.93
CA ARG A 63 -8.48 -2.96 3.61
C ARG A 63 -9.15 -3.54 2.36
N ALA A 64 -10.45 -3.35 2.23
CA ALA A 64 -11.21 -3.83 1.07
C ALA A 64 -10.73 -3.20 -0.25
N ASP A 65 -10.36 -1.92 -0.23
CA ASP A 65 -9.76 -1.28 -1.40
C ASP A 65 -8.37 -1.84 -1.68
N PHE A 66 -7.60 -2.18 -0.65
CA PHE A 66 -6.25 -2.75 -0.80
C PHE A 66 -6.31 -4.12 -1.46
N GLU A 67 -7.11 -5.01 -0.91
CA GLU A 67 -7.26 -6.39 -1.42
C GLU A 67 -7.81 -6.40 -2.86
N ARG A 68 -8.56 -5.37 -3.28
CA ARG A 68 -9.00 -5.21 -4.67
C ARG A 68 -7.89 -4.72 -5.61
N MET A 69 -6.98 -3.89 -5.11
CA MET A 69 -6.01 -3.17 -5.95
C MET A 69 -4.62 -3.77 -5.95
N PHE A 70 -4.31 -4.66 -5.01
CA PHE A 70 -2.96 -5.17 -4.78
C PHE A 70 -2.93 -6.69 -4.66
N GLU A 71 -1.94 -7.31 -5.28
CA GLU A 71 -1.69 -8.75 -5.26
C GLU A 71 -0.38 -9.05 -4.53
N TYR A 72 -0.37 -10.07 -3.67
CA TYR A 72 0.84 -10.51 -2.98
C TYR A 72 1.83 -11.16 -3.94
N VAL A 73 3.11 -10.76 -3.87
CA VAL A 73 4.16 -11.29 -4.75
C VAL A 73 5.28 -12.04 -4.02
N GLY A 74 5.43 -11.88 -2.71
CA GLY A 74 6.45 -12.58 -1.93
C GLY A 74 6.82 -11.89 -0.62
N GLU A 75 7.67 -12.55 0.17
CA GLU A 75 8.13 -12.05 1.48
C GLU A 75 9.20 -10.94 1.35
N GLY A 76 9.86 -10.86 0.20
CA GLY A 76 10.92 -9.88 -0.09
C GLY A 76 10.74 -9.20 -1.44
N LEU A 77 11.58 -8.21 -1.71
CA LEU A 77 11.75 -7.68 -3.07
C LEU A 77 12.30 -8.80 -3.95
N PRO A 78 11.78 -8.99 -5.18
CA PRO A 78 12.38 -9.90 -6.15
C PRO A 78 13.82 -9.53 -6.48
#